data_AF-A0A9D8PTT1-F1
#
_entry.id   AF-A0A9D8PTT1-F1
#
_cell.length_a   1.000
_cell.length_b   1.000
_cell.length_c   1.000
_cell.angle_alpha   90.00
_cell.angle_beta   90.00
_cell.angle_gamma   90.00
#
_symmetry.space_group_name_H-M   'P 1'
#
loop_
_entity.id
_entity.type
_entity.pdbx_description
1 polymer ?
#
loop_
_entity_poly.entity_id
_entity_poly.type
_entity_poly.pdbx_seq_one_letter_code
_entity_poly.pdbx_strand_id
1 'polypeptide(L)' 'MNDEIIAEVHAIKDAIGLKYADNLGALFDELRRGEAELKAAGVLVIDPPLDPAGLPNSAFQRTRFAHR' A
#
# COMPACT_ATOMS: atom_id res chain seq x y z
N MET A 1 -4.97 -14.61 10.88
CA MET A 1 -3.77 -14.32 10.08
C MET A 1 -2.90 -15.55 10.14
N ASN A 2 -2.56 -16.17 9.01
CA ASN A 2 -1.73 -17.38 9.00
C ASN A 2 -0.27 -16.99 8.78
N ASP A 3 0.69 -17.70 9.39
CA ASP A 3 2.11 -17.35 9.31
C ASP A 3 2.65 -17.36 7.87
N GLU A 4 2.07 -18.21 7.02
CA GLU A 4 2.35 -18.28 5.57
C GLU A 4 2.02 -16.96 4.86
N ILE A 5 0.87 -16.36 5.18
CA ILE A 5 0.44 -15.09 4.59
C ILE A 5 1.38 -13.97 5.03
N ILE A 6 1.86 -14.01 6.28
CA ILE A 6 2.80 -13.01 6.80
C ILE A 6 4.15 -13.11 6.09
N ALA A 7 4.66 -14.33 5.88
CA ALA A 7 5.93 -14.56 5.19
C ALA A 7 5.87 -14.08 3.72
N GLU A 8 4.79 -14.37 3.02
CA GLU A 8 4.59 -13.93 1.64
C GLU A 8 4.54 -12.40 1.53
N VAL A 9 3.77 -11.75 2.41
CA VAL A 9 3.67 -10.28 2.44
C VAL A 9 5.03 -9.64 2.72
N HIS A 10 5.83 -10.21 3.63
CA HIS A 10 7.19 -9.73 3.89
C HIS A 10 8.10 -9.89 2.68
N ALA A 11 8.08 -11.05 2.01
CA ALA A 11 8.88 -11.27 0.81
C ALA A 11 8.54 -10.27 -0.31
N ILE A 12 7.25 -9.98 -0.52
CA ILE A 12 6.79 -8.97 -1.49
C ILE A 12 7.30 -7.58 -1.10
N LYS A 13 7.18 -7.22 0.19
CA LYS A 13 7.66 -5.93 0.69
C LYS A 13 9.17 -5.77 0.46
N ASP A 14 9.96 -6.79 0.76
CA ASP A 14 11.41 -6.74 0.60
C ASP A 14 11.81 -6.66 -0.88
N ALA A 15 11.11 -7.38 -1.76
CA ALA A 15 11.31 -7.30 -3.20
C ALA A 15 10.99 -5.89 -3.75
N ILE A 16 9.92 -5.26 -3.29
CA ILE A 16 9.58 -3.87 -3.63
C ILE A 16 10.68 -2.92 -3.12
N GLY A 17 11.12 -3.09 -1.87
CA GLY A 17 12.21 -2.29 -1.28
C GLY A 17 13.50 -2.37 -2.10
N LEU A 18 13.88 -3.56 -2.56
CA LEU A 18 15.03 -3.77 -3.42
C LEU A 18 14.85 -3.18 -4.83
N LYS A 19 13.66 -3.31 -5.41
CA LYS A 19 13.37 -2.87 -6.79
C LYS A 19 13.35 -1.35 -6.94
N TYR A 20 12.81 -0.63 -5.96
CA TYR A 20 12.66 0.83 -6.07
C TYR A 20 13.59 1.62 -5.16
N ALA A 21 14.15 1.02 -4.10
CA ALA A 21 14.96 1.72 -3.11
C ALA A 21 14.29 3.05 -2.69
N ASP A 22 14.95 4.19 -2.92
CA ASP A 22 14.44 5.54 -2.61
C ASP A 22 13.62 6.17 -3.75
N ASN A 23 13.46 5.49 -4.89
CA ASN A 23 12.71 6.00 -6.04
C ASN A 23 11.20 5.73 -5.90
N LEU A 24 10.59 6.50 -5.00
CA LEU A 24 9.15 6.44 -4.76
C LEU A 24 8.32 6.86 -5.98
N GLY A 25 8.84 7.75 -6.84
CA GLY A 25 8.15 8.18 -8.06
C GLY A 25 7.89 7.01 -9.02
N ALA A 26 8.91 6.20 -9.29
CA ALA A 26 8.78 5.02 -10.13
C ALA A 26 7.83 3.97 -9.54
N LEU A 27 7.80 3.82 -8.21
CA LEU A 27 6.84 2.95 -7.53
C LEU A 27 5.40 3.45 -7.73
N PHE A 28 5.16 4.75 -7.58
CA PHE A 28 3.82 5.34 -7.78
C PHE A 28 3.33 5.17 -9.22
N ASP A 29 4.19 5.37 -10.21
CA ASP A 29 3.82 5.20 -11.62
C ASP A 29 3.44 3.75 -11.94
N GLU A 30 4.16 2.77 -11.37
CA GLU A 30 3.82 1.35 -11.53
C GLU A 30 2.51 0.99 -10.85
N LEU A 31 2.27 1.49 -9.63
CA LEU A 31 1.00 1.28 -8.92
C LEU A 31 -0.17 1.84 -9.71
N ARG A 32 -0.07 3.07 -10.24
CA ARG A 32 -1.13 3.67 -11.06
C ARG A 32 -1.45 2.86 -12.32
N ARG A 33 -0.41 2.29 -12.96
CA ARG A 33 -0.61 1.42 -14.12
C ARG A 33 -1.32 0.13 -13.71
N GLY A 34 -0.90 -0.50 -12.62
CA GLY A 34 -1.54 -1.70 -12.09
C GLY A 34 -2.99 -1.46 -11.68
N GLU A 35 -3.30 -0.32 -11.06
CA GLU A 35 -4.68 0.06 -10.73
C GLU A 35 -5.55 0.20 -11.98
N ALA A 36 -5.02 0.80 -13.05
CA ALA A 36 -5.75 0.92 -14.32
C ALA A 36 -6.02 -0.45 -14.95
N GLU A 37 -5.04 -1.36 -14.91
CA GLU A 37 -5.18 -2.74 -15.39
C GLU A 37 -6.22 -3.53 -14.57
N LEU A 38 -6.19 -3.41 -13.24
CA LEU A 38 -7.16 -4.04 -12.34
C LEU A 38 -8.57 -3.50 -12.57
N LYS A 39 -8.71 -2.18 -12.72
CA LYS A 39 -9.99 -1.54 -13.03
C LYS A 39 -10.52 -2.02 -14.39
N ALA A 40 -9.65 -2.17 -15.39
CA ALA A 40 -10.01 -2.72 -16.69
C ALA A 40 -10.43 -4.20 -16.61
N ALA A 41 -9.82 -4.97 -15.70
CA ALA A 41 -10.19 -6.35 -15.40
C ALA A 41 -11.49 -6.48 -14.56
N GLY A 42 -12.13 -5.35 -14.19
CA GLY A 42 -13.36 -5.33 -13.41
C GLY A 42 -13.15 -5.49 -11.90
N VAL A 43 -11.91 -5.38 -11.41
CA VAL A 43 -11.61 -5.39 -9.98
C VAL A 43 -12.02 -4.06 -9.35
N LEU A 44 -12.66 -4.13 -8.18
CA LEU A 44 -13.03 -2.95 -7.40
C LEU A 44 -11.77 -2.30 -6.84
N VAL A 45 -11.39 -1.15 -7.40
CA VAL A 45 -10.37 -0.27 -6.84
C VAL A 45 -11.06 0.72 -5.90
N ILE A 46 -10.64 0.73 -4.64
CA ILE A 46 -11.20 1.63 -3.62
C ILE A 46 -10.35 2.91 -3.62
N ASP A 47 -10.99 4.03 -3.97
CA ASP A 47 -10.31 5.31 -3.96
C ASP A 47 -9.92 5.73 -2.53
N PRO A 48 -8.76 6.40 -2.36
CA PRO A 48 -8.39 6.95 -1.07
C PRO A 48 -9.41 8.01 -0.63
N PRO A 49 -9.67 8.15 0.69
CA PRO A 49 -10.58 9.16 1.21
C PRO A 49 -10.13 10.57 0.82
N LEU A 50 -11.07 11.42 0.36
CA LEU A 50 -10.78 12.81 -0.04
C LEU A 50 -10.21 13.66 1.10
N ASP A 51 -10.69 13.43 2.33
CA ASP A 51 -10.21 14.10 3.53
C ASP A 51 -9.72 13.07 4.55
N PRO A 52 -8.42 12.71 4.49
CA PRO A 52 -7.85 11.78 5.46
C PRO A 52 -7.76 12.36 6.88
N ALA A 53 -7.77 13.69 7.04
CA ALA A 53 -7.70 14.35 8.34
C ALA A 53 -9.05 14.36 9.07
N GLY A 54 -10.15 14.31 8.32
CA GLY A 54 -11.52 14.18 8.84
C GLY A 54 -11.93 12.76 9.23
N LEU A 55 -11.09 11.75 8.99
CA LEU A 55 -11.42 10.36 9.32
C LEU A 55 -11.37 10.14 10.84
N PRO A 56 -12.39 9.49 11.44
CA PRO A 56 -12.36 9.17 12.85
C PRO A 56 -11.17 8.26 13.14
N ASN A 57 -10.37 8.65 14.13
CA ASN A 57 -9.19 7.90 14.55
C ASN A 57 -9.62 6.49 14.95
N SER A 58 -9.30 5.49 14.12
CA SER A 58 -9.62 4.11 14.45
C SER A 58 -8.59 3.59 15.46
N ALA A 59 -9.02 2.72 16.38
CA ALA A 59 -8.10 2.10 17.35
C ALA A 59 -6.94 1.33 16.65
N PHE A 60 -7.11 0.98 15.37
CA PHE A 60 -6.14 0.30 14.51
C PHE A 60 -5.17 1.25 13.77
N GLN A 61 -5.37 2.56 13.80
CA GLN A 61 -4.41 3.54 13.24
C GLN A 61 -3.20 3.79 14.16
N ARG A 62 -3.13 3.13 15.32
CA ARG A 62 -1.98 3.14 16.22
C ARG A 62 -0.83 2.32 15.63
N THR A 63 -0.11 2.90 14.67
CA THR A 63 1.35 2.82 14.47
C THR A 63 1.70 3.21 13.05
N ARG A 64 1.93 4.50 12.80
CA ARG A 64 2.84 4.94 11.73
C ARG A 64 3.82 5.93 12.34
N PHE A 65 4.98 5.41 12.72
CA PHE A 65 6.28 6.10 12.76
C PHE A 65 6.28 7.57 13.21
N ALA A 66 5.67 7.89 14.35
CA ALA A 66 6.07 9.09 15.07
C ALA A 66 7.41 8.78 15.75
N HIS A 67 8.51 9.12 15.08
CA HIS A 67 9.78 9.30 15.77
C HIS A 67 9.55 10.36 16.86
N ARG A 68 9.77 9.97 18.12
CA ARG A 68 9.99 10.92 19.21
C ARG A 68 11.39 11.49 19.10
#